data_AF-A0AA35R096-F1
#
_entry.id   AF-A0AA35R096-F1
#
_cell.length_a   1.000
_cell.length_b   1.000
_cell.length_c   1.000
_cell.angle_alpha   90.00
_cell.angle_beta   90.00
_cell.angle_gamma   90.00
#
_symmetry.space_group_name_H-M   'P 1'
#
loop_
_entity.id
_entity.type
_entity.pdbx_description
1 polymer ?
#
loop_
_entity_poly.entity_id
_entity_poly.type
_entity_poly.pdbx_seq_one_letter_code
_entity_poly.pdbx_strand_id
1 'polypeptide(L)'
;MRGDGAGDTAGRHPDLPITPEQIATAALEAAEAGAAIVHIHVRDPATGKGSRDVELYRRALELVRAANTDVIINTTAGMGGDLLIGDPDPFDFQPEGTDLVNGLERLAHVEALKPDMCSIDCGTLNFGEGHQVYVSTPNMVRDMAKRVRELGVKPELEIFDTGHLWLANTLVDEGLVDDPPGSSCSDGLTTREGNGQRSRDKRLPRLTTPMVRDGGRLRPATWDEALDRAADGFRAVLDRHGPDGFGMFSCSKATNEMNYAAQKFIRTVIGSNNIDSCNRT
;
A
#
# COMPACT_ATOMS: atom_id res chain seq x y z
N MET A 1 -7.35 -13.77 -7.71
CA MET A 1 -6.41 -12.67 -7.36
C MET A 1 -5.47 -13.16 -6.27
N ARG A 2 -4.14 -13.15 -6.51
CA ARG A 2 -3.11 -13.56 -5.54
C ARG A 2 -2.57 -12.29 -4.85
N GLY A 3 -3.02 -11.97 -3.64
CA GLY A 3 -2.50 -10.85 -2.85
C GLY A 3 -1.80 -11.39 -1.61
N ASP A 4 -0.59 -10.93 -1.33
CA ASP A 4 0.32 -11.45 -0.29
C ASP A 4 0.21 -10.74 1.08
N GLY A 5 -0.63 -9.70 1.19
CA GLY A 5 -0.77 -8.81 2.35
C GLY A 5 -0.75 -9.50 3.71
N ALA A 6 -0.25 -8.86 4.77
CA ALA A 6 0.23 -9.51 6.02
C ALA A 6 -0.77 -10.35 6.86
N GLY A 7 -2.05 -10.45 6.50
CA GLY A 7 -3.04 -11.21 7.26
C GLY A 7 -2.74 -12.72 7.35
N ASP A 8 -3.35 -13.38 8.35
CA ASP A 8 -3.27 -14.84 8.54
C ASP A 8 -4.14 -15.61 7.54
N THR A 9 -3.70 -15.57 6.29
CA THR A 9 -4.43 -16.12 5.13
C THR A 9 -3.66 -17.22 4.41
N ALA A 10 -2.44 -17.56 4.87
CA ALA A 10 -1.58 -18.57 4.22
C ALA A 10 -2.22 -19.96 4.12
N GLY A 11 -3.07 -20.32 5.09
CA GLY A 11 -3.83 -21.58 5.05
C GLY A 11 -5.12 -21.53 4.23
N ARG A 12 -5.54 -20.36 3.73
CA ARG A 12 -6.88 -20.17 3.12
C ARG A 12 -6.88 -20.31 1.61
N HIS A 13 -5.74 -20.11 0.95
CA HIS A 13 -5.61 -20.27 -0.50
C HIS A 13 -4.28 -20.96 -0.84
N PRO A 14 -4.29 -22.06 -1.62
CA PRO A 14 -3.07 -22.82 -1.90
C PRO A 14 -2.03 -22.02 -2.69
N ASP A 15 -2.46 -21.03 -3.49
CA ASP A 15 -1.56 -20.19 -4.30
C ASP A 15 -1.19 -18.86 -3.64
N LEU A 16 -1.31 -18.72 -2.31
CA LEU A 16 -0.81 -17.50 -1.67
C LEU A 16 0.72 -17.40 -1.84
N PRO A 17 1.27 -16.31 -2.39
CA PRO A 17 2.71 -16.14 -2.48
C PRO A 17 3.33 -16.01 -1.08
N ILE A 18 4.31 -16.86 -0.76
CA ILE A 18 4.99 -16.87 0.54
C ILE A 18 6.48 -16.51 0.39
N THR A 19 7.20 -17.18 -0.51
CA THR A 19 8.63 -16.91 -0.69
C THR A 19 8.87 -15.64 -1.49
N PRO A 20 10.03 -14.98 -1.34
CA PRO A 20 10.40 -13.83 -2.18
C PRO A 20 10.29 -14.11 -3.69
N GLU A 21 10.64 -15.32 -4.14
CA GLU A 21 10.49 -15.74 -5.54
C GLU A 21 9.02 -15.81 -5.99
N GLN A 22 8.13 -16.34 -5.13
CA GLN A 22 6.70 -16.40 -5.42
C GLN A 22 6.09 -14.99 -5.44
N ILE A 23 6.46 -14.15 -4.49
CA ILE A 23 5.99 -12.75 -4.39
C ILE A 23 6.43 -11.97 -5.63
N ALA A 24 7.71 -12.08 -6.02
CA ALA A 24 8.21 -11.42 -7.22
C ALA A 24 7.50 -11.93 -8.50
N THR A 25 7.25 -13.24 -8.59
CA THR A 25 6.49 -13.82 -9.71
C THR A 25 5.07 -13.24 -9.77
N ALA A 26 4.36 -13.20 -8.63
CA ALA A 26 3.01 -12.64 -8.56
C ALA A 26 2.97 -11.15 -8.93
N ALA A 27 3.97 -10.37 -8.47
CA ALA A 27 4.10 -8.96 -8.83
C ALA A 27 4.33 -8.75 -10.34
N LEU A 28 5.16 -9.60 -10.96
CA LEU A 28 5.44 -9.55 -12.40
C LEU A 28 4.23 -9.99 -13.24
N GLU A 29 3.53 -11.05 -12.81
CA GLU A 29 2.27 -11.48 -13.43
C GLU A 29 1.21 -10.37 -13.36
N ALA A 30 1.10 -9.69 -12.22
CA ALA A 30 0.20 -8.55 -12.07
C ALA A 30 0.59 -7.39 -12.99
N ALA A 31 1.89 -7.08 -13.11
CA ALA A 31 2.39 -6.04 -14.00
C ALA A 31 2.13 -6.37 -15.47
N GLU A 32 2.33 -7.63 -15.90
CA GLU A 32 2.04 -8.11 -17.26
C GLU A 32 0.54 -8.06 -17.57
N ALA A 33 -0.31 -8.34 -16.57
CA ALA A 33 -1.76 -8.17 -16.67
C ALA A 33 -2.20 -6.69 -16.71
N GLY A 34 -1.28 -5.74 -16.49
CA GLY A 34 -1.51 -4.30 -16.65
C GLY A 34 -1.44 -3.48 -15.37
N ALA A 35 -1.06 -4.06 -14.22
CA ALA A 35 -0.90 -3.31 -12.98
C ALA A 35 0.23 -2.27 -13.12
N ALA A 36 -0.08 -1.01 -12.78
CA ALA A 36 0.91 0.08 -12.79
C ALA A 36 1.74 0.13 -11.50
N ILE A 37 1.16 -0.31 -10.39
CA ILE A 37 1.75 -0.36 -9.05
C ILE A 37 1.56 -1.78 -8.51
N VAL A 38 2.58 -2.31 -7.86
CA VAL A 38 2.50 -3.53 -7.05
C VAL A 38 2.77 -3.18 -5.60
N HIS A 39 1.82 -3.50 -4.73
CA HIS A 39 1.97 -3.38 -3.28
C HIS A 39 2.51 -4.69 -2.73
N ILE A 40 3.64 -4.65 -2.02
CA ILE A 40 4.41 -5.84 -1.63
C ILE A 40 4.47 -5.94 -0.11
N HIS A 41 4.12 -7.12 0.38
CA HIS A 41 4.47 -7.61 1.72
C HIS A 41 5.53 -8.71 1.59
N VAL A 42 6.14 -9.10 2.70
CA VAL A 42 6.95 -10.32 2.75
C VAL A 42 6.50 -11.20 3.89
N ARG A 43 6.79 -12.50 3.76
CA ARG A 43 6.39 -13.54 4.70
C ARG A 43 7.60 -14.39 5.05
N ASP A 44 7.61 -14.90 6.27
CA ASP A 44 8.55 -15.93 6.67
C ASP A 44 8.35 -17.17 5.77
N PRO A 45 9.37 -17.59 5.00
CA PRO A 45 9.25 -18.72 4.08
C PRO A 45 8.96 -20.06 4.76
N ALA A 46 9.30 -20.22 6.04
CA ALA A 46 9.08 -21.44 6.79
C ALA A 46 7.66 -21.52 7.38
N THR A 47 7.11 -20.39 7.81
CA THR A 47 5.84 -20.36 8.56
C THR A 47 4.68 -19.75 7.77
N GLY A 48 4.95 -19.00 6.69
CA GLY A 48 3.96 -18.24 5.94
C GLY A 48 3.44 -16.98 6.65
N LYS A 49 3.87 -16.71 7.89
CA LYS A 49 3.47 -15.52 8.65
C LYS A 49 4.05 -14.25 8.04
N GLY A 50 3.38 -13.11 8.20
CA GLY A 50 3.92 -11.81 7.82
C GLY A 50 5.31 -11.57 8.43
N SER A 51 6.19 -10.93 7.68
CA SER A 51 7.54 -10.58 8.10
C SER A 51 7.90 -9.14 7.71
N ARG A 52 8.73 -8.51 8.53
CA ARG A 52 9.37 -7.21 8.24
C ARG A 52 10.88 -7.31 8.04
N ASP A 53 11.35 -8.51 7.71
CA ASP A 53 12.77 -8.77 7.42
C ASP A 53 13.21 -8.06 6.13
N VAL A 54 14.22 -7.21 6.27
CA VAL A 54 14.81 -6.42 5.18
C VAL A 54 15.39 -7.31 4.08
N GLU A 55 15.95 -8.48 4.43
CA GLU A 55 16.54 -9.40 3.44
C GLU A 55 15.48 -10.02 2.53
N LEU A 56 14.31 -10.34 3.08
CA LEU A 56 13.19 -10.87 2.29
C LEU A 56 12.66 -9.81 1.32
N TYR A 57 12.50 -8.56 1.78
CA TYR A 57 12.15 -7.44 0.90
C TYR A 57 13.19 -7.24 -0.19
N ARG A 58 14.48 -7.22 0.16
CA ARG A 58 15.57 -7.02 -0.80
C ARG A 58 15.50 -8.06 -1.90
N ARG A 59 15.36 -9.33 -1.52
CA ARG A 59 15.29 -10.44 -2.49
C ARG A 59 14.10 -10.30 -3.43
N ALA A 60 12.91 -9.99 -2.92
CA ALA A 60 11.71 -9.82 -3.75
C ALA A 60 11.85 -8.62 -4.70
N LEU A 61 12.30 -7.46 -4.20
CA LEU A 61 12.48 -6.25 -4.98
C LEU A 61 13.54 -6.40 -6.08
N GLU A 62 14.67 -7.04 -5.77
CA GLU A 62 15.72 -7.33 -6.75
C GLU A 62 15.21 -8.19 -7.92
N LEU A 63 14.41 -9.22 -7.61
CA LEU A 63 13.80 -10.09 -8.63
C LEU A 63 12.82 -9.33 -9.52
N VAL A 64 11.94 -8.51 -8.92
CA VAL A 64 11.00 -7.67 -9.70
C VAL A 64 11.77 -6.70 -10.58
N ARG A 65 12.77 -6.00 -10.03
CA ARG A 65 13.56 -5.00 -10.76
C ARG A 65 14.47 -5.59 -11.84
N ALA A 66 14.93 -6.83 -11.68
CA ALA A 66 15.68 -7.54 -12.70
C ALA A 66 14.85 -7.83 -13.96
N ALA A 67 13.54 -8.03 -13.82
CA ALA A 67 12.63 -8.36 -14.92
C ALA A 67 11.80 -7.17 -15.42
N ASN A 68 11.51 -6.18 -14.55
CA ASN A 68 10.63 -5.05 -14.87
C ASN A 68 11.09 -3.77 -14.14
N THR A 69 11.54 -2.78 -14.91
CA THR A 69 11.97 -1.47 -14.40
C THR A 69 10.86 -0.41 -14.42
N ASP A 70 9.70 -0.73 -14.98
CA ASP A 70 8.61 0.24 -15.21
C ASP A 70 7.48 0.16 -14.17
N VAL A 71 7.27 -1.01 -13.55
CA VAL A 71 6.24 -1.17 -12.51
C VAL A 71 6.66 -0.44 -11.24
N ILE A 72 5.79 0.38 -10.69
CA ILE A 72 6.04 1.10 -9.43
C ILE A 72 5.95 0.08 -8.29
N ILE A 73 6.97 0.03 -7.44
CA ILE A 73 6.96 -0.82 -6.24
C ILE A 73 6.55 0.03 -5.05
N ASN A 74 5.44 -0.37 -4.41
CA ASN A 74 4.98 0.13 -3.14
C ASN A 74 5.21 -0.94 -2.06
N THR A 75 5.99 -0.65 -1.02
CA THR A 75 6.14 -1.60 0.10
C THR A 75 5.31 -1.18 1.29
N THR A 76 4.73 -2.13 2.02
CA THR A 76 4.06 -1.78 3.27
C THR A 76 5.07 -1.22 4.28
N ALA A 77 4.71 -0.16 5.00
CA ALA A 77 5.36 0.18 6.27
C ALA A 77 4.40 0.12 7.46
N GLY A 78 3.30 -0.62 7.29
CA GLY A 78 2.29 -0.83 8.33
C GLY A 78 2.72 -1.85 9.37
N MET A 79 3.39 -2.93 8.97
CA MET A 79 3.76 -4.04 9.85
C MET A 79 4.64 -3.60 11.04
N GLY A 80 4.45 -4.21 12.21
CA GLY A 80 5.02 -3.74 13.46
C GLY A 80 4.12 -2.77 14.22
N GLY A 81 2.81 -2.77 13.92
CA GLY A 81 1.80 -1.97 14.61
C GLY A 81 0.81 -2.78 15.45
N ASP A 82 0.97 -4.10 15.54
CA ASP A 82 -0.03 -4.97 16.13
C ASP A 82 0.15 -5.10 17.65
N LEU A 83 -0.84 -4.67 18.41
CA LEU A 83 -0.90 -4.78 19.87
C LEU A 83 -2.06 -5.69 20.29
N LEU A 84 -1.77 -6.75 21.03
CA LEU A 84 -2.78 -7.59 21.64
C LEU A 84 -3.06 -7.13 23.08
N ILE A 85 -4.27 -6.64 23.30
CA ILE A 85 -4.75 -6.15 24.60
C ILE A 85 -5.17 -7.36 25.47
N GLY A 86 -4.90 -7.30 26.78
CA GLY A 86 -5.33 -8.32 27.73
C GLY A 86 -6.85 -8.31 27.98
N ASP A 87 -7.39 -9.47 28.37
CA ASP A 87 -8.78 -9.65 28.80
C ASP A 87 -8.78 -10.52 30.06
N PRO A 88 -9.41 -10.10 31.18
CA PRO A 88 -10.21 -8.88 31.37
C PRO A 88 -9.45 -7.60 31.68
N ASP A 89 -8.12 -7.65 31.90
CA ASP A 89 -7.33 -6.47 32.22
C ASP A 89 -6.65 -5.89 30.96
N PRO A 90 -7.10 -4.73 30.45
CA PRO A 90 -6.53 -4.12 29.24
C PRO A 90 -5.13 -3.54 29.44
N PHE A 91 -4.62 -3.45 30.67
CA PHE A 91 -3.23 -3.08 30.93
C PHE A 91 -2.26 -4.26 30.89
N ASP A 92 -2.77 -5.49 30.91
CA ASP A 92 -1.98 -6.72 30.77
C ASP A 92 -1.79 -7.07 29.29
N PHE A 93 -0.98 -6.27 28.60
CA PHE A 93 -0.68 -6.50 27.19
C PHE A 93 -0.05 -7.88 26.98
N GLN A 94 -0.48 -8.59 25.95
CA GLN A 94 -0.04 -9.94 25.67
C GLN A 94 1.20 -9.90 24.77
N PRO A 95 2.40 -10.26 25.25
CA PRO A 95 3.61 -10.20 24.44
C PRO A 95 3.59 -11.26 23.33
N GLU A 96 2.99 -12.41 23.59
CA GLU A 96 2.76 -13.44 22.59
C GLU A 96 1.68 -12.96 21.62
N GLY A 97 2.05 -12.80 20.34
CA GLY A 97 1.15 -12.32 19.28
C GLY A 97 1.18 -10.81 19.05
N THR A 98 1.87 -10.03 19.89
CA THR A 98 2.13 -8.60 19.67
C THR A 98 3.40 -8.41 18.82
N ASP A 99 3.30 -7.70 17.70
CA ASP A 99 4.43 -7.12 16.96
C ASP A 99 4.23 -5.60 16.92
N LEU A 100 4.66 -4.93 17.99
CA LEU A 100 4.58 -3.49 18.14
C LEU A 100 5.96 -2.87 18.28
N VAL A 101 6.35 -2.11 17.26
CA VAL A 101 7.54 -1.25 17.26
C VAL A 101 7.15 0.20 16.95
N ASN A 102 8.09 1.12 17.19
CA ASN A 102 7.89 2.53 16.82
C ASN A 102 7.85 2.69 15.28
N GLY A 103 7.32 3.82 14.82
CA GLY A 103 7.14 4.08 13.38
C GLY A 103 8.44 4.06 12.56
N LEU A 104 9.56 4.50 13.12
CA LEU A 104 10.84 4.52 12.40
C LEU A 104 11.41 3.10 12.21
N GLU A 105 11.23 2.21 13.19
CA GLU A 105 11.65 0.81 13.05
C GLU A 105 10.88 0.06 11.97
N ARG A 106 9.62 0.45 11.68
CA ARG A 106 8.85 -0.10 10.55
C ARG A 106 9.46 0.25 9.19
N LEU A 107 10.20 1.36 9.11
CA LEU A 107 10.82 1.87 7.88
C LEU A 107 12.19 1.27 7.57
N ALA A 108 12.68 0.29 8.33
CA ALA A 108 14.02 -0.28 8.13
C ALA A 108 14.28 -0.74 6.68
N HIS A 109 13.30 -1.41 6.06
CA HIS A 109 13.40 -1.85 4.66
C HIS A 109 13.27 -0.68 3.67
N VAL A 110 12.43 0.33 3.97
CA VAL A 110 12.28 1.54 3.15
C VAL A 110 13.61 2.32 3.12
N GLU A 111 14.27 2.46 4.26
CA GLU A 111 15.57 3.14 4.36
C GLU A 111 16.66 2.39 3.60
N ALA A 112 16.69 1.07 3.72
CA ALA A 112 17.70 0.24 3.07
C ALA A 112 17.51 0.15 1.54
N LEU A 113 16.26 0.06 1.08
CA LEU A 113 15.94 -0.32 -0.30
C LEU A 113 15.39 0.81 -1.16
N LYS A 114 14.84 1.87 -0.54
CA LYS A 114 14.26 3.04 -1.20
C LYS A 114 13.33 2.67 -2.36
N PRO A 115 12.21 1.96 -2.08
CA PRO A 115 11.19 1.69 -3.08
C PRO A 115 10.63 2.99 -3.66
N ASP A 116 9.89 2.92 -4.77
CA ASP A 116 9.27 4.12 -5.35
C ASP A 116 8.25 4.73 -4.38
N MET A 117 7.50 3.85 -3.71
CA MET A 117 6.47 4.20 -2.73
C MET A 117 6.55 3.31 -1.49
N CYS A 118 6.01 3.81 -0.39
CA CYS A 118 5.70 2.98 0.76
C CYS A 118 4.41 3.43 1.43
N SER A 119 3.68 2.51 2.06
CA SER A 119 2.44 2.84 2.75
C SER A 119 2.67 3.36 4.17
N ILE A 120 1.81 4.29 4.62
CA ILE A 120 1.78 4.83 5.98
C ILE A 120 0.34 4.80 6.48
N ASP A 121 0.08 3.96 7.48
CA ASP A 121 -1.23 3.85 8.13
C ASP A 121 -1.49 5.07 9.01
N CYS A 122 -2.47 5.90 8.61
CA CYS A 122 -2.71 7.22 9.17
C CYS A 122 -3.55 7.22 10.46
N GLY A 123 -3.39 6.21 11.31
CA GLY A 123 -4.01 6.22 12.64
C GLY A 123 -4.05 4.87 13.34
N THR A 124 -4.41 4.90 14.63
CA THR A 124 -4.69 3.72 15.45
C THR A 124 -6.13 3.26 15.25
N LEU A 125 -6.34 1.95 15.19
CA LEU A 125 -7.65 1.36 14.97
C LEU A 125 -7.76 -0.05 15.58
N ASN A 126 -8.99 -0.49 15.86
CA ASN A 126 -9.27 -1.92 16.02
C ASN A 126 -9.05 -2.60 14.66
N PHE A 127 -8.30 -3.70 14.67
CA PHE A 127 -7.89 -4.42 13.46
C PHE A 127 -8.00 -5.92 13.70
N GLY A 128 -8.79 -6.62 12.86
CA GLY A 128 -9.11 -8.04 13.06
C GLY A 128 -10.24 -8.28 14.07
N GLU A 129 -10.40 -9.55 14.47
CA GLU A 129 -11.30 -9.98 15.54
C GLU A 129 -10.55 -10.12 16.88
N GLY A 130 -11.28 -10.15 18.00
CA GLY A 130 -10.69 -10.34 19.34
C GLY A 130 -10.14 -9.05 19.95
N HIS A 131 -8.94 -9.12 20.54
CA HIS A 131 -8.35 -8.06 21.37
C HIS A 131 -7.20 -7.31 20.67
N GLN A 132 -7.11 -7.39 19.35
CA GLN A 132 -6.04 -6.75 18.59
C GLN A 132 -6.37 -5.30 18.21
N VAL A 133 -5.40 -4.42 18.45
CA VAL A 133 -5.41 -3.01 18.06
C VAL A 133 -4.17 -2.76 17.20
N TYR A 134 -4.38 -2.17 16.03
CA TYR A 134 -3.28 -1.62 15.25
C TYR A 134 -2.96 -0.21 15.75
N VAL A 135 -1.71 0.03 16.13
CA VAL A 135 -1.23 1.26 16.76
C VAL A 135 -0.38 2.06 15.77
N SER A 136 -0.86 3.24 15.40
CA SER A 136 -0.11 4.25 14.65
C SER A 136 -0.49 5.62 15.17
N THR A 137 0.21 6.06 16.22
CA THR A 137 -0.09 7.34 16.88
C THR A 137 0.22 8.52 15.95
N PRO A 138 -0.42 9.69 16.12
CA PRO A 138 -0.11 10.86 15.30
C PRO A 138 1.37 11.25 15.27
N ASN A 139 2.11 11.02 16.35
CA ASN A 139 3.56 11.30 16.38
C ASN A 139 4.36 10.28 15.59
N MET A 140 4.02 8.99 15.67
CA MET A 140 4.63 7.95 14.83
C MET A 140 4.43 8.26 13.34
N VAL A 141 3.20 8.64 12.95
CA VAL A 141 2.89 8.99 11.57
C VAL A 141 3.69 10.21 11.10
N ARG A 142 3.84 11.24 11.94
CA ARG A 142 4.68 12.41 11.63
C ARG A 142 6.15 12.04 11.44
N ASP A 143 6.71 11.24 12.35
CA ASP A 143 8.09 10.79 12.27
C ASP A 143 8.32 9.95 11.02
N MET A 144 7.39 9.05 10.69
CA MET A 144 7.42 8.25 9.47
C MET A 144 7.33 9.13 8.22
N ALA A 145 6.35 10.02 8.12
CA ALA A 145 6.17 10.91 6.97
C ALA A 145 7.41 11.77 6.73
N LYS A 146 7.98 12.35 7.80
CA LYS A 146 9.23 13.10 7.74
C LYS A 146 10.37 12.24 7.20
N ARG A 147 10.55 11.02 7.74
CA ARG A 147 11.65 10.14 7.34
C ARG A 147 11.51 9.68 5.89
N VAL A 148 10.31 9.27 5.47
CA VAL A 148 9.99 8.86 4.11
C VAL A 148 10.27 9.99 3.12
N ARG A 149 9.89 11.22 3.46
CA ARG A 149 10.22 12.42 2.68
C ARG A 149 11.73 12.67 2.56
N GLU A 150 12.48 12.55 3.66
CA GLU A 150 13.95 12.70 3.65
C GLU A 150 14.63 11.63 2.77
N LEU A 151 14.07 10.43 2.70
CA LEU A 151 14.56 9.34 1.86
C LEU A 151 14.23 9.52 0.37
N GLY A 152 13.32 10.45 0.04
CA GLY A 152 12.84 10.66 -1.32
C GLY A 152 11.86 9.59 -1.81
N VAL A 153 11.25 8.84 -0.88
CA VAL A 153 10.22 7.83 -1.16
C VAL A 153 8.85 8.49 -1.09
N LYS A 154 7.93 8.12 -1.97
CA LYS A 154 6.57 8.69 -1.99
C LYS A 154 5.66 7.94 -1.00
N PRO A 155 5.07 8.61 0.01
CA PRO A 155 4.13 7.94 0.89
C PRO A 155 2.77 7.70 0.20
N GLU A 156 2.23 6.51 0.38
CA GLU A 156 0.79 6.22 0.23
C GLU A 156 0.14 6.33 1.62
N LEU A 157 -0.76 7.30 1.80
CA LEU A 157 -1.43 7.52 3.08
C LEU A 157 -2.66 6.63 3.19
N GLU A 158 -2.59 5.57 4.00
CA GLU A 158 -3.70 4.65 4.20
C GLU A 158 -4.71 5.23 5.21
N ILE A 159 -5.89 5.56 4.71
CA ILE A 159 -6.96 6.23 5.45
C ILE A 159 -8.10 5.24 5.68
N PHE A 160 -8.32 4.92 6.95
CA PHE A 160 -9.34 3.96 7.38
C PHE A 160 -10.53 4.63 8.05
N ASP A 161 -10.45 5.91 8.41
CA ASP A 161 -11.55 6.68 8.99
C ASP A 161 -11.37 8.16 8.64
N THR A 162 -12.44 8.95 8.76
CA THR A 162 -12.43 10.42 8.72
C THR A 162 -11.42 11.05 9.66
N GLY A 163 -11.17 10.47 10.83
CA GLY A 163 -10.10 10.92 11.74
C GLY A 163 -8.69 10.78 11.12
N HIS A 164 -8.48 9.75 10.31
CA HIS A 164 -7.20 9.52 9.62
C HIS A 164 -7.04 10.49 8.44
N LEU A 165 -8.15 10.83 7.76
CA LEU A 165 -8.16 11.86 6.72
C LEU A 165 -7.77 13.23 7.30
N TRP A 166 -8.27 13.58 8.49
CA TRP A 166 -7.84 14.80 9.17
C TRP A 166 -6.33 14.80 9.44
N LEU A 167 -5.78 13.67 9.93
CA LEU A 167 -4.33 13.56 10.15
C LEU A 167 -3.56 13.67 8.83
N ALA A 168 -4.00 12.99 7.77
CA ALA A 168 -3.38 13.08 6.44
C ALA A 168 -3.32 14.52 5.91
N ASN A 169 -4.42 15.27 6.02
CA ASN A 169 -4.45 16.70 5.66
C ASN A 169 -3.51 17.52 6.54
N THR A 170 -3.47 17.22 7.85
CA THR A 170 -2.55 17.89 8.78
C THR A 170 -1.08 17.66 8.40
N LEU A 171 -0.70 16.47 7.94
CA LEU A 171 0.66 16.20 7.46
C LEU A 171 1.02 17.02 6.22
N VAL A 172 0.05 17.30 5.35
CA VAL A 172 0.23 18.18 4.18
C VAL A 172 0.42 19.62 4.65
N ASP A 173 -0.45 20.11 5.56
CA ASP A 173 -0.35 21.45 6.14
C ASP A 173 0.97 21.68 6.88
N GLU A 174 1.48 20.65 7.57
CA GLU A 174 2.78 20.65 8.25
C GLU A 174 3.98 20.53 7.28
N GLY A 175 3.73 20.35 5.98
CA GLY A 175 4.76 20.16 4.96
C GLY A 175 5.57 18.87 5.12
N LEU A 176 5.01 17.86 5.82
CA LEU A 176 5.61 16.54 6.00
C LEU A 176 5.30 15.61 4.83
N VAL A 177 4.18 15.85 4.15
CA VAL A 177 3.83 15.21 2.88
C VAL A 177 3.73 16.29 1.83
N ASP A 178 4.41 16.09 0.70
CA ASP A 178 4.33 17.04 -0.39
C ASP A 178 2.91 17.06 -0.96
N ASP A 179 2.31 18.25 -0.98
CA ASP A 179 1.04 18.51 -1.62
C ASP A 179 1.10 18.08 -3.10
N PRO A 180 0.08 17.42 -3.68
CA PRO A 180 0.00 17.28 -5.12
C PRO A 180 0.21 18.64 -5.80
N PRO A 181 1.16 18.77 -6.75
CA PRO A 181 1.47 20.04 -7.39
C PRO A 181 0.20 20.76 -7.86
N GLY A 182 -0.09 21.94 -7.27
CA GLY A 182 -1.25 22.76 -7.62
C GLY A 182 -2.12 23.26 -6.46
N SER A 183 -1.93 22.77 -5.23
CA SER A 183 -2.55 23.36 -4.05
C SER A 183 -1.72 24.55 -3.59
N SER A 184 -2.23 25.76 -3.74
CA SER A 184 -1.58 26.93 -3.18
C SER A 184 -1.76 26.93 -1.65
N CYS A 185 -0.70 26.63 -0.90
CA CYS A 185 -0.50 27.25 0.41
C CYS A 185 0.84 28.01 0.36
N SER A 186 0.67 29.33 0.35
CA SER A 186 1.66 30.41 0.31
C SER A 186 3.00 30.15 0.99
N ASP A 187 4.05 30.55 0.27
CA ASP A 187 5.35 31.04 0.74
C ASP A 187 5.50 31.26 2.25
N GLY A 188 6.55 30.63 2.81
CA GLY A 188 7.12 31.10 4.06
C GLY A 188 7.97 30.07 4.80
N LEU A 189 9.23 29.87 4.38
CA LEU A 189 10.36 29.97 5.30
C LEU A 189 11.69 30.04 4.52
N THR A 190 12.35 31.18 4.66
CA THR A 190 13.65 31.52 4.08
C THR A 190 14.82 30.87 4.83
N THR A 191 15.75 30.34 4.03
CA THR A 191 17.22 30.28 4.21
C THR A 191 17.84 29.47 5.34
N ARG A 192 18.58 28.43 4.94
CA ARG A 192 19.99 28.29 5.33
C ARG A 192 20.79 27.61 4.20
N GLU A 193 21.77 28.34 3.68
CA GLU A 193 22.72 27.89 2.66
C GLU A 193 23.66 26.82 3.24
N GLY A 194 23.86 25.76 2.47
CA GLY A 194 24.80 24.68 2.75
C GLY A 194 25.13 23.95 1.44
N ASN A 195 26.30 24.28 0.90
CA ASN A 195 26.81 23.86 -0.40
C ASN A 195 26.92 22.33 -0.54
N GLY A 196 26.32 21.79 -1.59
CA GLY A 196 26.32 20.37 -1.91
C GLY A 196 25.37 20.11 -3.07
N GLN A 197 25.83 20.38 -4.30
CA GLN A 197 25.08 20.15 -5.54
C GLN A 197 24.79 18.65 -5.72
N ARG A 198 23.70 18.18 -5.14
CA ARG A 198 22.95 17.02 -5.62
C ARG A 198 21.72 17.54 -6.32
N SER A 199 21.56 17.13 -7.59
CA SER A 199 20.41 17.38 -8.45
C SER A 199 19.10 17.35 -7.65
N ARG A 200 18.53 18.53 -7.38
CA ARG A 200 17.34 18.74 -6.54
C ARG A 200 16.04 18.81 -7.35
N ASP A 201 16.06 18.33 -8.59
CA ASP A 201 14.98 18.62 -9.54
C ASP A 201 14.51 17.39 -10.32
N LYS A 202 13.83 16.50 -9.60
CA LYS A 202 12.85 15.59 -10.20
C LYS A 202 11.60 15.55 -9.33
N ARG A 203 10.99 16.72 -9.10
CA ARG A 203 9.59 16.75 -8.69
C ARG A 203 8.79 16.24 -9.89
N LEU A 204 8.22 15.04 -9.77
CA LEU A 204 7.35 14.50 -10.81
C LEU A 204 6.10 15.40 -10.86
N PRO A 205 5.83 16.07 -12.00
CA PRO A 205 4.67 16.94 -12.12
C PRO A 205 3.38 16.13 -11.90
N ARG A 206 2.38 16.75 -11.25
CA ARG A 206 1.06 16.14 -11.07
C ARG A 206 0.51 15.77 -12.45
N LEU A 207 0.15 14.51 -12.63
CA LEU A 207 -0.60 14.09 -13.79
C LEU A 207 -2.01 14.68 -13.67
N THR A 208 -2.32 15.67 -14.50
CA THR A 208 -3.67 16.27 -14.61
C THR A 208 -4.54 15.55 -15.63
N THR A 209 -3.96 14.61 -16.37
CA THR A 209 -4.63 13.74 -17.34
C THR A 209 -4.23 12.31 -17.06
N PRO A 210 -5.14 11.34 -17.25
CA PRO A 210 -4.79 9.93 -17.10
C PRO A 210 -3.70 9.53 -18.11
N MET A 211 -2.96 8.50 -17.76
CA MET A 211 -1.89 7.95 -18.60
C MET A 211 -2.24 6.51 -18.95
N VAL A 212 -2.10 6.14 -20.22
CA VAL A 212 -2.27 4.75 -20.70
C VAL A 212 -0.94 4.21 -21.18
N ARG A 213 -0.72 2.90 -21.04
CA ARG A 213 0.51 2.22 -21.43
C ARG A 213 0.33 1.52 -22.77
N ASP A 214 1.09 1.95 -23.78
CA ASP A 214 1.15 1.34 -25.12
C ASP A 214 2.59 0.94 -25.45
N GLY A 215 2.82 -0.33 -25.80
CA GLY A 215 4.15 -0.82 -26.14
C GLY A 215 5.18 -0.57 -25.03
N GLY A 216 4.77 -0.71 -23.77
CA GLY A 216 5.61 -0.44 -22.59
C GLY A 216 5.69 1.04 -22.18
N ARG A 217 5.29 1.99 -23.03
CA ARG A 217 5.45 3.42 -22.77
C ARG A 217 4.15 4.07 -22.31
N LEU A 218 4.22 4.89 -21.27
CA LEU A 218 3.09 5.71 -20.82
C LEU A 218 2.91 6.93 -21.73
N ARG A 219 1.66 7.22 -22.10
CA ARG A 219 1.26 8.46 -22.79
C ARG A 219 -0.01 9.04 -22.18
N PRO A 220 -0.22 10.37 -22.28
CA PRO A 220 -1.49 10.98 -21.89
C PRO A 220 -2.68 10.40 -22.67
N ALA A 221 -3.83 10.34 -22.02
CA ALA A 221 -5.10 9.88 -22.56
C ALA A 221 -6.26 10.77 -22.08
N THR A 222 -7.41 10.62 -22.71
CA THR A 222 -8.67 11.16 -22.16
C THR A 222 -9.16 10.27 -21.01
N TRP A 223 -10.08 10.80 -20.20
CA TRP A 223 -10.75 9.99 -19.16
C TRP A 223 -11.53 8.83 -19.76
N ASP A 224 -12.23 9.05 -20.87
CA ASP A 224 -12.99 8.00 -21.56
C ASP A 224 -12.06 6.87 -22.00
N GLU A 225 -10.94 7.19 -22.66
CA GLU A 225 -9.96 6.20 -23.10
C GLU A 225 -9.35 5.43 -21.91
N ALA A 226 -9.01 6.12 -20.83
CA ALA A 226 -8.42 5.49 -19.65
C ALA A 226 -9.41 4.54 -18.96
N LEU A 227 -10.67 4.93 -18.86
CA LEU A 227 -11.74 4.11 -18.29
C LEU A 227 -12.07 2.92 -19.20
N ASP A 228 -12.12 3.13 -20.52
CA ASP A 228 -12.30 2.05 -21.50
C ASP A 228 -11.15 1.04 -21.41
N ARG A 229 -9.91 1.51 -21.29
CA ARG A 229 -8.73 0.63 -21.16
C ARG A 229 -8.76 -0.19 -19.87
N ALA A 230 -9.18 0.41 -18.77
CA ALA A 230 -9.37 -0.29 -17.50
C ALA A 230 -10.50 -1.34 -17.62
N ALA A 231 -11.63 -0.96 -18.21
CA ALA A 231 -12.75 -1.87 -18.44
C ALA A 231 -12.36 -3.04 -19.37
N ASP A 232 -11.61 -2.79 -20.43
CA ASP A 232 -11.10 -3.82 -21.33
C ASP A 232 -10.09 -4.75 -20.64
N GLY A 233 -9.25 -4.21 -19.75
CA GLY A 233 -8.39 -5.03 -18.89
C GLY A 233 -9.21 -5.99 -18.02
N PHE A 234 -10.26 -5.48 -17.37
CA PHE A 234 -11.16 -6.33 -16.57
C PHE A 234 -11.87 -7.38 -17.43
N ARG A 235 -12.38 -7.00 -18.61
CA ARG A 235 -12.99 -7.95 -19.55
C ARG A 235 -12.01 -9.03 -20.01
N ALA A 236 -10.77 -8.66 -20.33
CA ALA A 236 -9.76 -9.62 -20.75
C ALA A 236 -9.43 -10.65 -19.65
N VAL A 237 -9.41 -10.24 -18.38
CA VAL A 237 -9.26 -11.15 -17.23
C VAL A 237 -10.47 -12.08 -17.14
N LEU A 238 -11.69 -11.54 -17.27
CA LEU A 238 -12.93 -12.33 -17.25
C LEU A 238 -13.02 -13.34 -18.39
N ASP A 239 -12.64 -12.95 -19.61
CA ASP A 239 -12.67 -13.83 -20.77
C ASP A 239 -11.67 -14.99 -20.65
N ARG A 240 -10.50 -14.73 -20.04
CA ARG A 240 -9.43 -15.74 -19.88
C ARG A 240 -9.64 -16.66 -18.69
N HIS A 241 -10.14 -16.13 -17.58
CA HIS A 241 -10.13 -16.82 -16.28
C HIS A 241 -11.52 -17.00 -15.67
N GLY A 242 -12.56 -16.46 -16.32
CA GLY A 242 -13.92 -16.41 -15.77
C GLY A 242 -14.06 -15.40 -14.62
N PRO A 243 -15.28 -15.27 -14.06
CA PRO A 243 -15.57 -14.37 -12.93
C PRO A 243 -14.70 -14.61 -11.70
N ASP A 244 -14.29 -15.86 -11.46
CA ASP A 244 -13.47 -16.21 -10.28
C ASP A 244 -12.01 -15.73 -10.40
N GLY A 245 -11.56 -15.36 -11.60
CA GLY A 245 -10.25 -14.74 -11.82
C GLY A 245 -10.14 -13.33 -11.25
N PHE A 246 -11.28 -12.65 -11.05
CA PHE A 246 -11.35 -11.30 -10.52
C PHE A 246 -11.66 -11.32 -9.01
N GLY A 247 -11.00 -10.45 -8.25
CA GLY A 247 -11.29 -10.24 -6.83
C GLY A 247 -11.19 -8.77 -6.48
N MET A 248 -11.92 -8.32 -5.46
CA MET A 248 -11.85 -6.93 -4.99
C MET A 248 -11.77 -6.86 -3.47
N PHE A 249 -10.87 -6.03 -2.97
CA PHE A 249 -10.82 -5.66 -1.56
C PHE A 249 -11.43 -4.27 -1.39
N SER A 250 -12.51 -4.18 -0.62
CA SER A 250 -13.08 -2.89 -0.20
C SER A 250 -12.58 -2.49 1.17
N CYS A 251 -12.54 -1.20 1.48
CA CYS A 251 -12.19 -0.79 2.83
C CYS A 251 -13.36 -1.15 3.77
N SER A 252 -13.07 -1.96 4.80
CA SER A 252 -14.04 -2.33 5.84
C SER A 252 -14.62 -1.13 6.60
N LYS A 253 -14.03 0.04 6.40
CA LYS A 253 -14.42 1.30 7.02
C LYS A 253 -14.74 2.38 5.99
N ALA A 254 -14.87 2.01 4.72
CA ALA A 254 -15.61 2.83 3.77
C ALA A 254 -17.08 2.91 4.21
N THR A 255 -17.78 3.96 3.77
CA THR A 255 -19.20 4.11 4.07
C THR A 255 -19.99 2.88 3.59
N ASN A 256 -21.14 2.61 4.21
CA ASN A 256 -22.01 1.51 3.80
C ASN A 256 -22.38 1.61 2.32
N GLU A 257 -22.54 2.82 1.80
CA GLU A 257 -22.81 3.11 0.39
C GLU A 257 -21.65 2.68 -0.52
N MET A 258 -20.41 2.97 -0.12
CA MET A 258 -19.21 2.57 -0.87
C MET A 258 -19.04 1.05 -0.85
N ASN A 259 -19.22 0.42 0.31
CA ASN A 259 -19.19 -1.04 0.45
C ASN A 259 -20.34 -1.71 -0.33
N TYR A 260 -21.51 -1.10 -0.38
CA TYR A 260 -22.63 -1.56 -1.20
C TYR A 260 -22.33 -1.45 -2.69
N ALA A 261 -21.80 -0.31 -3.16
CA ALA A 261 -21.43 -0.11 -4.55
C ALA A 261 -20.35 -1.12 -5.00
N ALA A 262 -19.36 -1.34 -4.14
CA ALA A 262 -18.33 -2.35 -4.28
C ALA A 262 -18.91 -3.77 -4.45
N GLN A 263 -19.79 -4.20 -3.54
CA GLN A 263 -20.46 -5.51 -3.63
C GLN A 263 -21.34 -5.61 -4.87
N LYS A 264 -22.08 -4.55 -5.20
CA LYS A 264 -22.94 -4.51 -6.38
C LYS A 264 -22.11 -4.65 -7.65
N PHE A 265 -21.00 -3.95 -7.78
CA PHE A 265 -20.10 -4.07 -8.92
C PHE A 265 -19.59 -5.50 -9.08
N ILE A 266 -19.05 -6.11 -8.02
CA ILE A 266 -18.54 -7.48 -8.08
C ILE A 266 -19.63 -8.50 -8.42
N ARG A 267 -20.77 -8.44 -7.76
CA ARG A 267 -21.80 -9.46 -7.95
C ARG A 267 -22.59 -9.31 -9.25
N THR A 268 -22.79 -8.08 -9.72
CA THR A 268 -23.67 -7.81 -10.87
C THR A 268 -22.93 -7.55 -12.16
N VAL A 269 -21.75 -6.90 -12.12
CA VAL A 269 -20.98 -6.55 -13.32
C VAL A 269 -19.93 -7.62 -13.60
N ILE A 270 -19.17 -8.03 -12.58
CA ILE A 270 -18.12 -9.05 -12.70
C ILE A 270 -18.74 -10.47 -12.68
N GLY A 271 -19.84 -10.66 -11.95
CA GLY A 271 -20.50 -11.96 -11.80
C GLY A 271 -19.79 -12.89 -10.81
N SER A 272 -19.02 -12.32 -9.87
CA SER A 272 -18.25 -13.04 -8.86
C SER A 272 -18.76 -12.76 -7.46
N ASN A 273 -18.39 -13.61 -6.51
CA ASN A 273 -18.54 -13.34 -5.07
C ASN A 273 -17.19 -13.08 -4.37
N ASN A 274 -16.10 -13.01 -5.14
CA ASN A 274 -14.74 -12.74 -4.65
C ASN A 274 -14.58 -11.26 -4.28
N ILE A 275 -15.31 -10.84 -3.26
CA ILE A 275 -15.14 -9.54 -2.63
C ILE A 275 -14.90 -9.75 -1.14
N ASP A 276 -13.86 -9.09 -0.64
CA ASP A 276 -13.56 -9.05 0.78
C ASP A 276 -13.32 -7.62 1.24
N SER A 277 -13.13 -7.42 2.53
CA SER A 277 -12.79 -6.13 3.10
C SER A 277 -11.55 -6.18 3.98
N CYS A 278 -10.79 -5.09 4.03
CA CYS A 278 -9.51 -5.01 4.78
C CYS A 278 -9.62 -5.34 6.28
N ASN A 279 -10.84 -5.44 6.83
CA ASN A 279 -11.10 -6.05 8.12
C ASN A 279 -11.86 -7.35 7.91
N ARG A 280 -11.10 -8.43 7.81
CA ARG A 280 -11.42 -9.83 8.11
C ARG A 280 -10.17 -10.55 7.65
N THR A 281 -9.37 -11.08 8.56
CA THR A 281 -9.70 -12.28 9.32
C THR A 281 -9.10 -12.29 10.71
#